data_AF-A0A352GLR2-F1
#
_entry.id   AF-A0A352GLR2-F1
#
_cell.length_a   1.000
_cell.length_b   1.000
_cell.length_c   1.000
_cell.angle_alpha   90.00
_cell.angle_beta   90.00
_cell.angle_gamma   90.00
#
_symmetry.space_group_name_H-M   'P 1'
#
loop_
_entity.id
_entity.type
_entity.pdbx_description
1 polymer ?
#
loop_
_entity_poly.entity_id
_entity_poly.type
_entity_poly.pdbx_seq_one_letter_code
_entity_poly.pdbx_strand_id
1 'polypeptide(L)'
;MTVKGRDDRALALYVTFPYDPDTATFSESLLRPLVELARGVDAPARTLSYVWSGDTTTPGTVVASPYFGDVNVMIVARTGSAPLGIWLRETVDVAADHERVFGRRPLRASHVLIGADSDDTGSRNRGFVRGVSFRAR
;
A
#
# COMPACT_ATOMS: atom_id res chain seq x y z
N MET A 1 -0.21 -13.88 -1.38
CA MET A 1 -0.07 -12.48 -0.94
C MET A 1 0.39 -12.24 0.50
N THR A 2 0.05 -13.09 1.47
CA THR A 2 0.39 -12.90 2.91
C THR A 2 1.68 -13.57 3.34
N VAL A 3 2.26 -14.42 2.48
CA VAL A 3 3.39 -15.26 2.82
C VAL A 3 4.57 -14.81 1.96
N LYS A 4 5.70 -14.52 2.61
CA LYS A 4 6.96 -14.22 1.93
C LYS A 4 7.29 -15.34 0.94
N GLY A 5 7.63 -14.98 -0.30
CA GLY A 5 7.90 -15.98 -1.35
C GLY A 5 6.66 -16.41 -2.15
N ARG A 6 5.50 -15.82 -1.85
CA ARG A 6 4.22 -16.02 -2.56
C ARG A 6 3.41 -14.74 -2.58
N ASP A 7 4.07 -13.61 -2.72
CA ASP A 7 3.46 -12.31 -2.61
C ASP A 7 3.61 -11.40 -3.82
N ASP A 8 4.04 -11.96 -4.95
CA ASP A 8 3.94 -11.40 -6.30
C ASP A 8 2.64 -10.59 -6.54
N ARG A 9 2.82 -9.41 -7.13
CA ARG A 9 1.75 -8.44 -7.40
C ARG A 9 1.91 -7.92 -8.82
N ALA A 10 0.89 -8.10 -9.64
CA ALA A 10 0.90 -7.58 -11.02
C ALA A 10 1.07 -6.05 -11.04
N LEU A 11 0.52 -5.38 -10.03
CA LEU A 11 0.66 -3.95 -9.80
C LEU A 11 0.40 -3.66 -8.31
N ALA A 12 1.07 -2.65 -7.77
CA ALA A 12 0.77 -2.07 -6.48
C ALA A 12 0.84 -0.53 -6.56
N LEU A 13 -0.12 0.14 -5.93
CA LEU A 13 -0.11 1.59 -5.73
C LEU A 13 -0.04 1.85 -4.23
N TYR A 14 1.00 2.55 -3.81
CA TYR A 14 1.27 2.87 -2.42
C TYR A 14 0.89 4.32 -2.16
N VAL A 15 0.15 4.57 -1.10
CA VAL A 15 -0.05 5.90 -0.53
C VAL A 15 0.60 5.92 0.84
N THR A 16 1.56 6.80 1.01
CA THR A 16 2.32 6.94 2.26
C THR A 16 1.82 8.11 3.08
N PHE A 17 1.98 8.03 4.39
CA PHE A 17 1.51 9.03 5.35
C PHE A 17 2.68 9.47 6.25
N PRO A 18 2.72 10.76 6.64
CA PRO A 18 3.78 11.25 7.50
C PRO A 18 3.74 10.55 8.85
N TYR A 19 4.87 10.55 9.55
CA TYR A 19 4.87 10.17 10.95
C TYR A 19 4.02 11.12 11.77
N ASP A 20 3.20 10.53 12.63
CA ASP A 20 2.32 11.23 13.53
C ASP A 20 2.65 10.79 14.97
N PRO A 21 3.32 11.65 15.76
CA PRO A 21 3.72 11.29 17.12
C PRO A 21 2.53 11.04 18.04
N ASP A 22 1.35 11.62 17.74
CA ASP A 22 0.15 11.47 18.57
C ASP A 22 -0.51 10.09 18.38
N THR A 23 -0.20 9.41 17.27
CA THR A 23 -0.77 8.10 16.93
C THR A 23 0.28 7.00 16.79
N ALA A 24 1.56 7.33 16.93
CA ALA A 24 2.65 6.38 16.92
C ALA A 24 2.55 5.41 18.09
N THR A 25 2.66 4.12 17.78
CA THR A 25 2.91 3.08 18.76
C THR A 25 4.25 3.33 19.46
N PHE A 26 4.43 2.73 20.64
CA PHE A 26 5.68 2.85 21.38
C PHE A 26 6.89 2.40 20.56
N SER A 27 6.76 1.32 19.79
CA SER A 27 7.82 0.81 18.90
C SER A 27 8.10 1.76 17.72
N GLU A 28 7.07 2.34 17.10
CA GLU A 28 7.24 3.36 16.05
C GLU A 28 8.01 4.56 16.58
N SER A 29 7.64 5.05 17.77
CA SER A 29 8.32 6.17 18.44
C SER A 29 9.78 5.84 18.78
N LEU A 30 10.04 4.64 19.30
CA LEU A 30 11.38 4.22 19.72
C LEU A 30 12.35 4.08 18.54
N LEU A 31 11.88 3.56 17.41
CA LEU A 31 12.71 3.34 16.22
C LEU A 31 12.83 4.59 15.33
N ARG A 32 12.02 5.62 15.57
CA ARG A 32 11.93 6.82 14.73
C ARG A 32 13.28 7.49 14.47
N PRO A 33 14.16 7.76 15.46
CA PRO A 33 15.45 8.42 15.21
C PRO A 33 16.36 7.63 14.24
N LEU A 34 16.32 6.30 14.31
CA LEU A 34 17.10 5.44 13.40
C LEU A 34 16.55 5.48 11.97
N VAL A 35 15.22 5.52 11.83
CA VAL A 35 14.55 5.66 10.52
C VAL A 35 14.89 7.01 9.90
N GLU A 36 14.86 8.10 10.68
CA GLU A 36 15.21 9.44 10.20
C GLU A 36 16.68 9.54 9.79
N LEU A 37 17.59 8.91 10.54
CA LEU A 37 19.00 8.86 10.18
C LEU A 37 19.23 8.11 8.85
N ALA A 38 18.52 7.01 8.62
CA ALA A 38 18.71 6.17 7.45
C ALA A 38 17.95 6.68 6.20
N ARG A 39 16.78 7.29 6.37
CA ARG A 39 15.84 7.64 5.28
C ARG A 39 15.43 9.10 5.23
N GLY A 40 15.96 9.93 6.14
CA GLY A 40 15.67 11.36 6.25
C GLY A 40 14.53 11.67 7.23
N VAL A 41 14.51 12.91 7.73
CA VAL A 41 13.53 13.40 8.71
C VAL A 41 12.09 13.32 8.23
N ASP A 42 11.85 13.36 6.92
CA ASP A 42 10.51 13.27 6.33
C ASP A 42 10.09 11.83 5.96
N ALA A 43 10.80 10.83 6.49
CA ALA A 43 10.47 9.42 6.23
C ALA A 43 9.01 9.11 6.63
N PRO A 44 8.20 8.53 5.71
CA PRO A 44 6.83 8.15 6.02
C PRO A 44 6.77 7.04 7.07
N ALA A 45 5.73 7.06 7.90
CA ALA A 45 5.55 6.08 8.97
C ALA A 45 4.55 4.97 8.66
N ARG A 46 3.49 5.29 7.89
CA ARG A 46 2.42 4.36 7.55
C ARG A 46 2.15 4.39 6.06
N THR A 47 1.75 3.24 5.52
CA THR A 47 1.49 3.07 4.09
C THR A 47 0.24 2.23 3.87
N LEU A 48 -0.65 2.71 3.01
CA LEU A 48 -1.68 1.88 2.39
C LEU A 48 -1.21 1.43 1.02
N SER A 49 -1.34 0.14 0.74
CA SER A 49 -0.97 -0.43 -0.56
C SER A 49 -2.22 -1.00 -1.23
N TYR A 50 -2.63 -0.44 -2.36
CA TYR A 50 -3.67 -1.01 -3.20
C TYR A 50 -3.04 -2.00 -4.17
N VAL A 51 -3.42 -3.26 -4.10
CA VAL A 51 -2.72 -4.35 -4.81
C VAL A 51 -3.62 -5.06 -5.81
N TRP A 52 -3.07 -5.30 -7.01
CA TRP A 52 -3.70 -6.15 -8.03
C TRP A 52 -3.03 -7.52 -7.97
N SER A 53 -3.75 -8.47 -7.39
CA SER A 53 -3.26 -9.82 -7.16
C SER A 53 -3.55 -10.76 -8.32
N GLY A 54 -2.69 -11.76 -8.50
CA GLY A 54 -3.05 -12.97 -9.25
C GLY A 54 -3.84 -14.00 -8.44
N ASP A 55 -3.96 -13.84 -7.13
CA ASP A 55 -4.68 -14.79 -6.26
C ASP A 55 -6.21 -14.58 -6.28
N THR A 56 -6.93 -15.44 -5.54
CA THR A 56 -8.40 -15.51 -5.48
C THR A 56 -9.01 -14.76 -4.29
N THR A 57 -8.26 -13.85 -3.67
CA THR A 57 -8.74 -13.06 -2.52
C THR A 57 -9.94 -12.17 -2.89
N THR A 58 -10.78 -11.81 -1.93
CA THR A 58 -11.89 -10.89 -2.20
C THR A 58 -11.37 -9.45 -2.36
N PRO A 59 -11.80 -8.69 -3.40
CA PRO A 59 -11.53 -7.26 -3.45
C PRO A 59 -12.02 -6.52 -2.20
N GLY A 60 -11.23 -5.57 -1.71
CA GLY A 60 -11.45 -4.85 -0.45
C GLY A 60 -10.88 -5.55 0.79
N THR A 61 -10.44 -6.80 0.69
CA THR A 61 -9.81 -7.50 1.81
C THR A 61 -8.54 -6.78 2.26
N VAL A 62 -8.41 -6.62 3.57
CA VAL A 62 -7.22 -6.08 4.23
C VAL A 62 -6.26 -7.19 4.54
N VAL A 63 -4.99 -6.97 4.21
CA VAL A 63 -3.93 -7.95 4.33
C VAL A 63 -2.70 -7.28 4.91
N ALA A 64 -2.13 -7.83 5.98
CA ALA A 64 -0.86 -7.34 6.51
C ALA A 64 0.26 -7.61 5.51
N SER A 65 1.18 -6.65 5.34
CA SER A 65 2.37 -6.86 4.52
C SER A 65 3.33 -7.85 5.18
N PRO A 66 3.84 -8.87 4.46
CA PRO A 66 4.80 -9.81 5.02
C PRO A 66 6.18 -9.18 5.32
N TYR A 67 6.46 -7.99 4.79
CA TYR A 67 7.76 -7.31 4.92
C TYR A 67 7.77 -6.16 5.93
N PHE A 68 6.62 -5.50 6.12
CA PHE A 68 6.55 -4.27 6.92
C PHE A 68 5.49 -4.35 8.03
N GLY A 69 4.85 -5.51 8.24
CA GLY A 69 3.87 -5.70 9.32
C GLY A 69 2.78 -4.63 9.30
N ASP A 70 2.51 -4.03 10.46
CA ASP A 70 1.45 -3.03 10.65
C ASP A 70 1.77 -1.65 10.04
N VAL A 71 3.01 -1.42 9.60
CA VAL A 71 3.42 -0.16 8.94
C VAL A 71 2.93 -0.10 7.50
N ASN A 72 2.84 -1.25 6.82
CA ASN A 72 2.28 -1.33 5.48
C ASN A 72 1.10 -2.29 5.47
N VAL A 73 -0.09 -1.74 5.23
CA VAL A 73 -1.30 -2.53 5.12
C VAL A 73 -1.77 -2.52 3.68
N MET A 74 -2.01 -3.72 3.17
CA MET A 74 -2.44 -3.93 1.80
C MET A 74 -3.95 -4.09 1.72
N ILE A 75 -4.55 -3.51 0.70
CA ILE A 75 -5.97 -3.63 0.36
C ILE A 75 -6.03 -4.20 -1.05
N VAL A 76 -6.70 -5.33 -1.22
CA VAL A 76 -6.86 -5.98 -2.53
C VAL A 76 -7.76 -5.12 -3.41
N ALA A 77 -7.22 -4.52 -4.46
CA ALA A 77 -8.00 -3.72 -5.41
C ALA A 77 -8.72 -4.63 -6.42
N ARG A 78 -7.99 -5.58 -7.02
CA ARG A 78 -8.54 -6.63 -7.89
C ARG A 78 -7.73 -7.91 -7.80
N THR A 79 -8.31 -8.97 -8.34
CA THR A 79 -7.74 -10.31 -8.42
C THR A 79 -7.61 -10.80 -9.85
N GLY A 80 -7.05 -12.01 -10.03
CA GLY A 80 -6.72 -12.59 -11.33
C GLY A 80 -7.91 -12.81 -12.27
N SER A 81 -9.15 -12.68 -11.79
CA SER A 81 -10.36 -12.71 -12.60
C SER A 81 -10.66 -11.38 -13.33
N ALA A 82 -9.93 -10.31 -13.05
CA ALA A 82 -10.12 -9.03 -13.70
C ALA A 82 -9.74 -9.09 -15.20
N PRO A 83 -10.50 -8.40 -16.08
CA PRO A 83 -10.16 -8.34 -17.51
C PRO A 83 -8.76 -7.77 -17.74
N LEU A 84 -8.01 -8.42 -18.64
CA LEU A 84 -6.68 -7.97 -19.09
C LEU A 84 -6.78 -7.26 -20.44
N GLY A 85 -5.80 -6.40 -20.73
CA GLY A 85 -5.68 -5.71 -22.03
C GLY A 85 -6.65 -4.54 -22.24
N ILE A 86 -7.45 -4.18 -21.23
CA ILE A 86 -8.35 -3.03 -21.25
C ILE A 86 -8.05 -2.06 -20.10
N TRP A 87 -8.43 -0.80 -20.26
CA TRP A 87 -8.33 0.18 -19.18
C TRP A 87 -9.45 -0.02 -18.17
N LEU A 88 -9.09 -0.30 -16.92
CA LEU A 88 -10.01 -0.37 -15.80
C LEU A 88 -9.88 0.91 -14.95
N ARG A 89 -11.01 1.41 -14.44
CA ARG A 89 -11.03 2.58 -13.56
C ARG A 89 -11.12 2.12 -12.11
N GLU A 90 -10.37 2.80 -11.26
CA GLU A 90 -10.30 2.53 -9.82
C GLU A 90 -10.60 3.81 -9.06
N THR A 91 -11.33 3.70 -7.96
CA THR A 91 -11.66 4.82 -7.09
C THR A 91 -11.77 4.29 -5.68
N VAL A 92 -10.97 4.86 -4.78
CA VAL A 92 -10.86 4.44 -3.38
C VAL A 92 -10.98 5.68 -2.49
N ASP A 93 -11.54 5.49 -1.30
CA ASP A 93 -11.55 6.53 -0.26
C ASP A 93 -10.35 6.30 0.65
N VAL A 94 -9.22 6.92 0.27
CA VAL A 94 -7.94 6.76 0.97
C VAL A 94 -8.02 7.20 2.44
N ALA A 95 -8.80 8.25 2.73
CA ALA A 95 -8.95 8.74 4.10
C ALA A 95 -9.78 7.78 4.96
N ALA A 96 -10.88 7.25 4.39
CA ALA A 96 -11.69 6.24 5.07
C ALA A 96 -10.93 4.91 5.24
N ASP A 97 -10.13 4.50 4.25
CA ASP A 97 -9.29 3.31 4.36
C ASP A 97 -8.22 3.47 5.44
N HIS A 98 -7.57 4.64 5.51
CA HIS A 98 -6.58 4.92 6.55
C HIS A 98 -7.22 4.93 7.93
N GLU A 99 -8.41 5.51 8.08
CA GLU A 99 -9.19 5.46 9.33
C GLU A 99 -9.59 4.04 9.72
N ARG A 100 -10.06 3.25 8.75
CA ARG A 100 -10.46 1.86 8.94
C ARG A 100 -9.31 0.96 9.37
N VAL A 101 -8.11 1.21 8.85
CA VAL A 101 -6.93 0.38 9.07
C VAL A 101 -6.11 0.83 10.28
N PHE A 102 -5.89 2.14 10.42
CA PHE A 102 -5.02 2.72 11.45
C PHE A 102 -5.78 3.44 12.56
N GLY A 103 -7.12 3.45 12.51
CA GLY A 103 -7.99 3.96 13.56
C GLY A 103 -8.24 5.47 13.55
N ARG A 104 -7.64 6.23 12.61
CA ARG A 104 -7.85 7.68 12.49
C ARG A 104 -7.76 8.19 11.05
N ARG A 105 -8.43 9.29 10.76
CA ARG A 105 -8.28 9.98 9.47
C ARG A 105 -6.92 10.64 9.34
N PRO A 106 -6.24 10.51 8.19
CA PRO A 106 -5.01 11.22 7.92
C PRO A 106 -5.30 12.67 7.57
N LEU A 107 -4.44 13.60 7.99
CA LEU A 107 -4.52 15.00 7.58
C LEU A 107 -4.10 15.21 6.12
N ARG A 108 -3.08 14.45 5.68
CA ARG A 108 -2.53 14.49 4.33
C ARG A 108 -1.82 13.18 3.99
N ALA A 109 -1.74 12.87 2.69
CA ALA A 109 -0.79 11.89 2.16
C ALA A 109 0.56 12.57 1.91
N SER A 110 1.66 11.81 1.99
CA SER A 110 3.02 12.30 1.72
C SER A 110 3.44 12.01 0.27
N HIS A 111 3.41 10.75 -0.15
CA HIS A 111 3.88 10.31 -1.46
C HIS A 111 2.97 9.23 -2.04
N VAL A 112 2.92 9.19 -3.37
CA VAL A 112 2.39 8.05 -4.12
C VAL A 112 3.54 7.32 -4.81
N LEU A 113 3.58 6.00 -4.65
CA LEU A 113 4.51 5.13 -5.36
C LEU A 113 3.72 4.12 -6.17
N ILE A 114 4.30 3.69 -7.29
CA ILE A 114 3.74 2.63 -8.13
C ILE A 114 4.84 1.59 -8.32
N GLY A 115 4.50 0.34 -8.07
CA GLY A 115 5.41 -0.79 -8.21
C GLY A 115 4.74 -1.99 -8.85
N ALA A 116 5.55 -2.95 -9.26
CA ALA A 116 5.13 -4.27 -9.69
C ALA A 116 6.16 -5.26 -9.15
N ASP A 117 5.69 -6.46 -8.81
CA ASP A 117 6.51 -7.49 -8.17
C ASP A 117 6.28 -8.85 -8.84
N SER A 118 7.37 -9.51 -9.23
CA SER A 118 7.33 -10.78 -9.98
C SER A 118 8.56 -11.65 -9.73
N ASP A 119 9.27 -11.42 -8.62
CA ASP A 119 10.49 -12.13 -8.30
C ASP A 119 10.22 -13.56 -7.83
N ASP A 120 9.09 -13.82 -7.15
CA ASP A 120 8.74 -15.14 -6.63
C ASP A 120 8.43 -16.15 -7.74
N THR A 121 7.75 -15.72 -8.81
CA THR A 121 7.42 -16.60 -9.95
C THR A 121 8.54 -16.70 -10.98
N GLY A 122 9.57 -15.85 -10.91
CA GLY A 122 10.58 -15.71 -11.96
C GLY A 122 10.00 -15.32 -13.32
N SER A 123 8.74 -14.85 -13.33
CA SER A 123 8.01 -14.49 -14.54
C SER A 123 8.22 -13.02 -14.89
N ARG A 124 7.61 -12.56 -15.98
CA ARG A 124 7.55 -11.13 -16.32
C ARG A 124 6.11 -10.65 -16.26
N ASN A 125 5.87 -9.60 -15.49
CA ASN A 125 4.60 -8.88 -15.51
C ASN A 125 4.77 -7.50 -16.18
N ARG A 126 3.66 -6.94 -16.66
CA ARG A 126 3.60 -5.57 -17.17
C ARG A 126 2.26 -4.97 -16.81
N GLY A 127 2.29 -3.90 -16.03
CA GLY A 127 1.14 -3.07 -15.70
C GLY A 127 1.25 -1.69 -16.35
N PHE A 128 0.09 -1.09 -16.66
CA PHE A 128 0.01 0.30 -17.13
C PHE A 128 -0.86 1.10 -16.16
N VAL A 129 -0.39 2.27 -15.76
CA VAL A 129 -1.13 3.20 -14.90
C VAL A 129 -1.19 4.56 -15.58
N ARG A 130 -2.37 5.20 -15.55
CA ARG A 130 -2.56 6.56 -16.07
C ARG A 130 -3.56 7.33 -15.21
N GLY A 131 -3.39 8.65 -15.15
CA GLY A 131 -4.40 9.56 -14.59
C GLY A 131 -4.59 9.43 -13.07
N VAL A 132 -3.52 9.20 -12.32
CA VAL A 132 -3.57 9.19 -10.84
C VAL A 132 -3.86 10.62 -10.36
N SER A 133 -4.93 10.77 -9.58
CA SER A 133 -5.32 12.08 -9.01
C SER A 133 -6.01 11.90 -7.67
N PHE A 134 -5.82 12.87 -6.78
CA PHE A 134 -6.59 13.02 -5.56
C PHE A 134 -7.69 14.06 -5.78
N ARG A 135 -8.84 13.84 -5.15
CA ARG A 135 -9.94 14.81 -5.10
C ARG A 135 -10.41 14.91 -3.67
N ALA A 136 -10.57 16.13 -3.18
CA ALA A 136 -11.30 16.36 -1.94
C ALA A 136 -12.74 15.88 -2.14
N ARG A 137 -13.31 15.27 -1.10
CA ARG A 137 -14.74 14.95 -1.03
C ARG A 137 -15.47 16.07 -0.32
#